data_AF-A0A8I2KLS5-F1
#
_entry.id   AF-A0A8I2KLS5-F1
#
_cell.length_a   1.000
_cell.length_b   1.000
_cell.length_c   1.000
_cell.angle_alpha   90.00
_cell.angle_beta   90.00
_cell.angle_gamma   90.00
#
_symmetry.space_group_name_H-M   'P 1'
#
loop_
_entity.id
_entity.type
_entity.pdbx_description
1 polymer ?
#
loop_
_entity_poly.entity_id
_entity_poly.type
_entity_poly.pdbx_seq_one_letter_code
_entity_poly.pdbx_strand_id
1 'polypeptide(L)'
;MSDTSGDYLNKLAEERGKLSRLVMGGAAWMIGGALVVSSIGLAVWAFARPDLDQLVNIFDKLVTGILALVGAWVGAVIAFYFARDNFESASAQAQKSFGMSQNEQLAAIKVTDPGVMIDVSTALKADLDPNDFNATVLQTAFIAPMAAKGYKRMPIFDKGGVGLGVLHLSTINEYLVKLAVKPVAPQPSPPPGRVPTVEDATLGDLAKSFPSGMTLQSAVAFVPRTATLLDVQIAMKGQNESGKSGMGCEDVFVTSTGDSKEKVIGWITNVKLREKAAFAG
;
A
#
# COMPACT_ATOMS: atom_id res chain seq x y z
N MET A 1 31.89 -29.14 1.56
CA MET A 1 32.10 -28.12 0.51
C MET A 1 31.32 -26.89 0.95
N SER A 2 31.94 -26.09 1.81
CA SER A 2 31.30 -25.03 2.58
C SER A 2 32.08 -23.74 2.40
N ASP A 3 31.33 -22.67 2.18
CA ASP A 3 31.66 -21.31 2.61
C ASP A 3 32.78 -20.54 1.88
N THR A 4 32.98 -20.79 0.59
CA THR A 4 33.83 -19.91 -0.22
C THR A 4 33.06 -18.70 -0.76
N SER A 5 31.76 -18.83 -1.06
CA SER A 5 30.97 -17.78 -1.70
C SER A 5 30.72 -16.55 -0.80
N GLY A 6 30.50 -16.75 0.50
CA GLY A 6 30.29 -15.66 1.46
C GLY A 6 31.54 -14.80 1.65
N ASP A 7 32.71 -15.44 1.72
CA ASP A 7 33.99 -14.76 1.91
C ASP A 7 34.38 -13.93 0.67
N TYR A 8 34.09 -14.42 -0.54
CA TYR A 8 34.28 -13.66 -1.78
C TYR A 8 33.42 -12.39 -1.85
N LEU A 9 32.16 -12.46 -1.42
CA LEU A 9 31.25 -11.30 -1.45
C LEU A 9 31.65 -10.23 -0.44
N ASN A 10 32.07 -10.62 0.75
CA ASN A 10 32.57 -9.70 1.78
C ASN A 10 33.85 -9.00 1.32
N LYS A 11 34.79 -9.75 0.73
CA LYS A 11 36.03 -9.20 0.18
C LYS A 11 35.78 -8.23 -0.98
N LEU A 12 34.82 -8.54 -1.87
CA LEU A 12 34.39 -7.65 -2.93
C LEU A 12 33.74 -6.36 -2.40
N ALA A 13 32.92 -6.45 -1.34
CA ALA A 13 32.31 -5.28 -0.71
C ALA A 13 33.37 -4.36 -0.08
N GLU A 14 34.38 -4.95 0.57
CA GLU A 14 35.49 -4.22 1.19
C GLU A 14 36.36 -3.52 0.12
N GLU A 15 36.72 -4.21 -0.96
CA GLU A 15 37.50 -3.61 -2.05
C GLU A 15 36.75 -2.50 -2.77
N ARG A 16 35.43 -2.66 -2.98
CA ARG A 16 34.58 -1.60 -3.54
C ARG A 16 34.47 -0.40 -2.62
N GLY A 17 34.38 -0.61 -1.29
CA GLY A 17 34.39 0.46 -0.30
C GLY A 17 35.70 1.25 -0.29
N LYS A 18 36.84 0.55 -0.43
CA LYS A 18 38.16 1.17 -0.59
C LYS A 18 38.26 1.98 -1.88
N LEU A 19 37.79 1.43 -3.01
CA LEU A 19 37.78 2.11 -4.31
C LEU A 19 36.89 3.37 -4.27
N SER A 20 35.71 3.29 -3.67
CA SER A 20 34.78 4.41 -3.53
C SER A 20 35.38 5.55 -2.68
N ARG A 21 36.04 5.23 -1.56
CA ARG A 21 36.74 6.23 -0.73
C ARG A 21 37.92 6.86 -1.49
N LEU A 22 38.62 6.09 -2.31
CA LEU A 22 39.75 6.57 -3.10
C LEU A 22 39.29 7.49 -4.24
N VAL A 23 38.21 7.14 -4.94
CA VAL A 23 37.61 7.98 -5.99
C VAL A 23 36.99 9.26 -5.40
N MET A 24 36.24 9.15 -4.29
CA MET A 24 35.67 10.31 -3.61
C MET A 24 36.74 11.22 -3.02
N GLY A 25 37.78 10.64 -2.40
CA GLY A 25 38.92 11.38 -1.87
C GLY A 25 39.72 12.07 -2.98
N GLY A 26 40.00 11.37 -4.07
CA GLY A 26 40.72 11.93 -5.23
C GLY A 26 39.97 13.08 -5.88
N ALA A 27 38.65 12.97 -6.05
CA ALA A 27 37.82 14.05 -6.57
C ALA A 27 37.82 15.30 -5.65
N ALA A 28 37.69 15.10 -4.34
CA ALA A 28 37.75 16.19 -3.37
C ALA A 28 39.12 16.91 -3.38
N TRP A 29 40.21 16.15 -3.49
CA TRP A 29 41.56 16.70 -3.60
C TRP A 29 41.78 17.48 -4.91
N MET A 30 41.26 17.00 -6.04
CA MET A 30 41.36 17.73 -7.31
C MET A 30 40.60 19.06 -7.26
N ILE A 31 39.40 19.08 -6.68
CA ILE A 31 38.60 20.31 -6.53
C ILE A 31 39.29 21.28 -5.57
N GLY A 32 39.71 20.79 -4.39
CA GLY A 32 40.44 21.62 -3.42
C GLY A 32 41.74 22.19 -3.99
N GLY A 33 42.50 21.37 -4.73
CA GLY A 33 43.71 21.80 -5.42
C GLY A 33 43.45 22.88 -6.48
N ALA A 34 42.42 22.69 -7.32
CA ALA A 34 42.03 23.67 -8.33
C ALA A 34 41.61 25.01 -7.71
N LEU A 35 40.87 24.97 -6.59
CA LEU A 35 40.48 26.17 -5.85
C LEU A 35 41.69 26.92 -5.30
N VAL A 36 42.62 26.22 -4.64
CA VAL A 36 43.83 26.82 -4.08
C VAL A 36 44.69 27.47 -5.17
N VAL A 37 44.94 26.76 -6.27
CA VAL A 37 45.72 27.29 -7.40
C VAL A 37 45.03 28.53 -8.00
N SER A 38 43.71 28.48 -8.17
CA SER A 38 42.95 29.61 -8.71
C SER A 38 42.96 30.83 -7.77
N SER A 39 42.85 30.61 -6.46
CA SER A 39 42.93 31.67 -5.44
C SER A 39 44.33 32.32 -5.41
N ILE A 40 45.40 31.52 -5.52
CA ILE A 40 46.78 32.05 -5.59
C ILE A 40 46.98 32.87 -6.87
N GLY A 41 46.52 32.36 -8.02
CA GLY A 41 46.59 33.09 -9.29
C GLY A 41 45.85 34.44 -9.25
N LEU A 42 44.66 34.46 -8.66
CA LEU A 42 43.88 35.68 -8.43
C LEU A 42 44.60 36.66 -7.51
N ALA A 43 45.18 36.20 -6.41
CA ALA A 43 45.90 37.04 -5.46
C ALA A 43 47.16 37.69 -6.09
N VAL A 44 47.93 36.92 -6.86
CA VAL A 44 49.12 37.43 -7.59
C VAL A 44 48.72 38.45 -8.66
N TRP A 45 47.64 38.18 -9.40
CA TRP A 45 47.15 39.08 -10.45
C TRP A 45 46.58 40.38 -9.87
N ALA A 46 45.80 40.31 -8.79
CA ALA A 46 45.24 41.47 -8.10
C ALA A 46 46.32 42.39 -7.52
N PHE A 47 47.43 41.82 -7.05
CA PHE A 47 48.59 42.60 -6.58
C PHE A 47 49.31 43.32 -7.73
N ALA A 48 49.31 42.74 -8.95
CA ALA A 48 49.98 43.31 -10.12
C ALA A 48 49.11 44.33 -10.90
N ARG A 49 47.78 44.27 -10.79
CA ARG A 49 46.85 45.22 -11.44
C ARG A 49 45.67 45.55 -10.52
N PRO A 50 45.57 46.78 -9.99
CA PRO A 50 44.52 47.16 -9.03
C PRO A 50 43.16 47.51 -9.69
N ASP A 51 42.89 47.02 -10.91
CA ASP A 51 41.62 47.28 -11.61
C ASP A 51 40.52 46.34 -11.09
N LEU A 52 39.62 46.88 -10.28
CA LEU A 52 38.58 46.16 -9.56
C LEU A 52 37.51 45.55 -10.49
N ASP A 53 37.21 46.19 -11.63
CA ASP A 53 36.13 45.75 -12.52
C ASP A 53 36.49 44.45 -13.26
N GLN A 54 37.76 44.27 -13.61
CA GLN A 54 38.24 43.01 -14.18
C GLN A 54 38.28 41.89 -13.14
N LEU A 55 38.58 42.21 -11.87
CA LEU A 55 38.62 41.24 -10.78
C LEU A 55 37.23 40.66 -10.49
N VAL A 56 36.20 41.51 -10.45
CA VAL A 56 34.80 41.09 -10.27
C VAL A 56 34.34 40.17 -11.41
N ASN A 57 34.68 40.50 -12.66
CA ASN A 57 34.35 39.66 -13.82
C ASN A 57 35.03 38.29 -13.80
N ILE A 58 36.27 38.20 -13.31
CA ILE A 58 36.99 36.92 -13.17
C ILE A 58 36.37 36.11 -12.03
N PHE A 59 36.05 36.75 -10.91
CA PHE A 59 35.42 36.10 -9.77
C PHE A 59 34.06 35.50 -10.14
N ASP A 60 33.22 36.24 -10.87
CA ASP A 60 31.90 35.76 -11.31
C ASP A 60 31.99 34.52 -12.21
N LYS A 61 32.95 34.52 -13.16
CA LYS A 61 33.24 33.35 -14.00
C LYS A 61 33.74 32.15 -13.19
N LEU A 62 34.59 32.39 -12.20
CA LEU A 62 35.16 31.35 -11.35
C LEU A 62 34.08 30.72 -10.44
N VAL A 63 33.25 31.53 -9.79
CA VAL A 63 32.13 31.07 -8.97
C VAL A 63 31.14 30.28 -9.82
N THR A 64 30.78 30.78 -11.00
CA THR A 64 29.87 30.09 -11.92
C THR A 64 30.43 28.74 -12.37
N GLY A 65 31.73 28.68 -12.68
CA GLY A 65 32.40 27.42 -13.05
C GLY A 65 32.45 26.40 -11.92
N ILE A 66 32.76 26.84 -10.69
CA ILE A 66 32.79 25.96 -9.51
C ILE A 66 31.38 25.46 -9.18
N LEU A 67 30.37 26.33 -9.23
CA LEU A 67 28.97 25.94 -9.00
C LEU A 67 28.52 24.87 -10.01
N ALA A 68 28.88 25.02 -11.29
CA ALA A 68 28.58 24.02 -12.30
C ALA A 68 29.29 22.68 -12.03
N LEU A 69 30.57 22.72 -11.63
CA LEU A 69 31.36 21.52 -11.31
C LEU A 69 30.81 20.77 -10.09
N VAL A 70 30.52 21.50 -9.01
CA VAL A 70 29.92 20.95 -7.79
C VAL A 70 28.53 20.40 -8.09
N GLY A 71 27.71 21.12 -8.88
CA GLY A 71 26.38 20.66 -9.28
C GLY A 71 26.41 19.35 -10.06
N ALA A 72 27.29 19.23 -11.05
CA ALA A 72 27.45 18.00 -11.83
C ALA A 72 27.93 16.82 -10.95
N TRP A 73 28.87 17.07 -10.02
CA TRP A 73 29.38 16.05 -9.11
C TRP A 73 28.33 15.58 -8.10
N VAL A 74 27.61 16.51 -7.46
CA VAL A 74 26.50 16.20 -6.54
C VAL A 74 25.41 15.41 -7.28
N GLY A 75 25.06 15.81 -8.50
CA GLY A 75 24.10 15.09 -9.35
C GLY A 75 24.53 13.64 -9.61
N ALA A 76 25.81 13.41 -9.92
CA ALA A 76 26.34 12.06 -10.13
C ALA A 76 26.32 11.20 -8.85
N VAL A 77 26.65 11.78 -7.69
CA VAL A 77 26.59 11.08 -6.39
C VAL A 77 25.15 10.69 -6.04
N ILE A 78 24.20 11.62 -6.20
CA ILE A 78 22.78 11.36 -5.97
C ILE A 78 22.26 10.26 -6.90
N ALA A 79 22.60 10.34 -8.20
CA ALA A 79 22.22 9.32 -9.17
C ALA A 79 22.79 7.95 -8.81
N PHE A 80 24.06 7.88 -8.39
CA PHE A 80 24.69 6.63 -7.93
C PHE A 80 24.00 6.05 -6.70
N TYR A 81 23.66 6.90 -5.72
CA TYR A 81 22.99 6.47 -4.49
C TYR A 81 21.60 5.88 -4.78
N PHE A 82 20.77 6.58 -5.55
CA PHE A 82 19.44 6.08 -5.93
C PHE A 82 19.51 4.88 -6.88
N ALA A 83 20.49 4.82 -7.77
CA ALA A 83 20.69 3.64 -8.62
C ALA A 83 21.03 2.40 -7.77
N ARG A 84 21.85 2.54 -6.74
CA ARG A 84 22.22 1.43 -5.84
C ARG A 84 21.02 0.88 -5.08
N ASP A 85 20.27 1.75 -4.39
CA ASP A 85 19.15 1.32 -3.54
C ASP A 85 18.02 0.69 -4.40
N ASN A 86 17.81 1.19 -5.62
CA ASN A 86 16.90 0.60 -6.59
C ASN A 86 17.40 -0.77 -7.11
N PHE A 87 18.70 -0.92 -7.40
CA PHE A 87 19.28 -2.19 -7.85
C PHE A 87 19.28 -3.26 -6.77
N GLU A 88 19.57 -2.91 -5.52
CA GLU A 88 19.58 -3.84 -4.39
C GLU A 88 18.17 -4.37 -4.11
N SER A 89 17.18 -3.47 -4.09
CA SER A 89 15.76 -3.84 -3.95
C SER A 89 15.29 -4.72 -5.11
N ALA A 90 15.62 -4.35 -6.36
CA ALA A 90 15.27 -5.12 -7.54
C ALA A 90 15.97 -6.49 -7.60
N SER A 91 17.22 -6.58 -7.16
CA SER A 91 17.99 -7.85 -7.16
C SER A 91 17.51 -8.80 -6.07
N ALA A 92 17.21 -8.31 -4.87
CA ALA A 92 16.64 -9.10 -3.79
C ALA A 92 15.25 -9.65 -4.15
N GLN A 93 14.48 -8.85 -4.90
CA GLN A 93 13.17 -9.22 -5.43
C GLN A 93 13.32 -10.28 -6.54
N ALA A 94 14.19 -10.05 -7.51
CA ALA A 94 14.50 -11.02 -8.56
C ALA A 94 15.02 -12.35 -7.99
N GLN A 95 15.88 -12.34 -6.98
CA GLN A 95 16.38 -13.56 -6.31
C GLN A 95 15.29 -14.38 -5.62
N LYS A 96 14.24 -13.75 -5.08
CA LYS A 96 13.06 -14.46 -4.53
C LYS A 96 12.14 -15.00 -5.63
N SER A 97 12.10 -14.32 -6.77
CA SER A 97 11.33 -14.70 -7.95
C SER A 97 11.98 -15.77 -8.84
N PHE A 98 13.29 -15.98 -8.76
CA PHE A 98 13.98 -16.99 -9.56
C PHE A 98 13.65 -18.41 -9.05
N GLY A 99 12.62 -19.02 -9.65
CA GLY A 99 12.34 -20.46 -9.56
C GLY A 99 10.94 -20.83 -9.07
N MET A 100 10.13 -19.88 -8.62
CA MET A 100 8.73 -20.12 -8.24
C MET A 100 7.79 -19.16 -8.97
N SER A 101 6.73 -19.70 -9.57
CA SER A 101 5.59 -18.92 -10.04
C SER A 101 4.91 -18.18 -8.88
N GLN A 102 4.22 -17.08 -9.18
CA GLN A 102 3.44 -16.34 -8.19
C GLN A 102 2.46 -17.25 -7.40
N ASN A 103 1.90 -18.27 -8.05
CA ASN A 103 1.01 -19.21 -7.38
C ASN A 103 1.75 -20.10 -6.38
N GLU A 104 2.95 -20.57 -6.71
CA GLU A 104 3.79 -21.36 -5.80
C GLU A 104 4.21 -20.53 -4.58
N GLN A 105 4.53 -19.26 -4.80
CA GLN A 105 4.83 -18.32 -3.72
C GLN A 105 3.63 -18.10 -2.77
N LEU A 106 2.43 -17.89 -3.33
CA LEU A 106 1.21 -17.72 -2.52
C LEU A 106 0.80 -19.03 -1.82
N ALA A 107 1.06 -20.18 -2.43
CA ALA A 107 0.82 -21.49 -1.83
C ALA A 107 1.77 -21.78 -0.64
N ALA A 108 2.95 -21.15 -0.60
CA ALA A 108 3.89 -21.30 0.51
C ALA A 108 3.49 -20.51 1.77
N ILE A 109 2.65 -19.48 1.65
CA ILE A 109 2.26 -18.59 2.76
C ILE A 109 0.93 -19.05 3.33
N LYS A 110 0.91 -19.41 4.61
CA LYS A 110 -0.32 -19.82 5.32
C LYS A 110 -1.09 -18.61 5.81
N VAL A 111 -2.42 -18.73 5.85
CA VAL A 111 -3.29 -17.66 6.41
C VAL A 111 -2.99 -17.36 7.88
N THR A 112 -2.46 -18.34 8.61
CA THR A 112 -2.09 -18.25 10.02
C THR A 112 -0.67 -17.72 10.27
N ASP A 113 0.12 -17.46 9.22
CA ASP A 113 1.45 -16.90 9.40
C ASP A 113 1.37 -15.48 9.98
N PRO A 114 2.34 -15.05 10.81
CA PRO A 114 2.32 -13.75 11.47
C PRO A 114 2.14 -12.58 10.49
N GLY A 115 1.13 -11.75 10.75
CA GLY A 115 0.84 -10.57 9.95
C GLY A 115 0.29 -10.85 8.55
N VAL A 116 -0.20 -12.06 8.27
CA VAL A 116 -0.96 -12.38 7.05
C VAL A 116 -2.44 -12.04 7.22
N MET A 117 -3.12 -12.65 8.19
CA MET A 117 -4.49 -12.27 8.53
C MET A 117 -4.57 -11.15 9.56
N ILE A 118 -5.64 -10.37 9.50
CA ILE A 118 -6.04 -9.40 10.52
C ILE A 118 -6.81 -10.17 11.59
N ASP A 119 -6.38 -10.07 12.84
CA ASP A 119 -7.09 -10.66 13.97
C ASP A 119 -8.39 -9.89 14.23
N VAL A 120 -9.52 -10.61 14.20
CA VAL A 120 -10.87 -10.04 14.41
C VAL A 120 -11.04 -9.42 15.79
N SER A 121 -10.25 -9.81 16.79
CA SER A 121 -10.24 -9.17 18.11
C SER A 121 -9.66 -7.75 18.08
N THR A 122 -8.83 -7.45 17.08
CA THR A 122 -8.14 -6.15 16.93
C THR A 122 -8.74 -5.27 15.83
N ALA A 123 -9.54 -5.85 14.93
CA ALA A 123 -10.15 -5.14 13.82
C ALA A 123 -11.27 -4.19 14.29
N LEU A 124 -11.42 -3.04 13.62
CA LEU A 124 -12.65 -2.25 13.72
C LEU A 124 -13.79 -3.08 13.11
N LYS A 125 -14.79 -3.44 13.91
CA LYS A 125 -15.90 -4.31 13.52
C LYS A 125 -17.23 -3.83 14.08
N ALA A 126 -18.32 -4.30 13.49
CA ALA A 126 -19.67 -4.15 14.01
C ALA A 126 -20.22 -5.51 14.42
N ASP A 127 -20.62 -5.65 15.68
CA ASP A 127 -21.32 -6.84 16.18
C ASP A 127 -22.84 -6.53 16.20
N LEU A 128 -23.61 -7.13 15.30
CA LEU A 128 -25.02 -6.81 15.05
C LEU A 128 -25.91 -8.05 15.01
N ASP A 129 -27.12 -7.94 15.54
CA ASP A 129 -28.17 -8.92 15.29
C ASP A 129 -28.80 -8.64 13.92
N PRO A 130 -28.99 -9.65 13.04
CA PRO A 130 -29.69 -9.44 11.76
C PRO A 130 -31.07 -8.78 11.92
N ASN A 131 -31.74 -8.98 13.06
CA ASN A 131 -33.03 -8.36 13.34
C ASN A 131 -32.93 -6.84 13.57
N ASP A 132 -31.76 -6.34 13.97
CA ASP A 132 -31.52 -4.93 14.28
C ASP A 132 -31.12 -4.10 13.05
N PHE A 133 -31.02 -4.72 11.86
CA PHE A 133 -30.56 -4.04 10.64
C PHE A 133 -31.43 -2.82 10.30
N ASN A 134 -32.75 -2.90 10.49
CA ASN A 134 -33.67 -1.79 10.23
C ASN A 134 -33.60 -0.67 11.28
N ALA A 135 -32.96 -0.91 12.43
CA ALA A 135 -32.73 0.09 13.47
C ALA A 135 -31.29 0.67 13.42
N THR A 136 -30.39 0.03 12.67
CA THR A 136 -28.97 0.38 12.62
C THR A 136 -28.74 1.50 11.60
N VAL A 137 -28.59 2.74 12.07
CA VAL A 137 -28.32 3.91 11.22
C VAL A 137 -26.89 3.89 10.66
N LEU A 138 -26.73 4.06 9.35
CA LEU A 138 -25.43 3.97 8.66
C LEU A 138 -24.43 5.02 9.15
N GLN A 139 -24.89 6.25 9.37
CA GLN A 139 -24.05 7.37 9.79
C GLN A 139 -23.33 7.10 11.12
N THR A 140 -24.08 6.64 12.12
CA THR A 140 -23.57 6.44 13.49
C THR A 140 -22.90 5.07 13.66
N ALA A 141 -23.42 4.02 13.04
CA ALA A 141 -22.90 2.67 13.21
C ALA A 141 -21.66 2.38 12.34
N PHE A 142 -21.53 3.02 11.18
CA PHE A 142 -20.47 2.70 10.21
C PHE A 142 -19.63 3.91 9.79
N ILE A 143 -20.26 4.97 9.27
CA ILE A 143 -19.52 6.09 8.65
C ILE A 143 -18.65 6.82 9.67
N ALA A 144 -19.22 7.24 10.80
CA ALA A 144 -18.48 7.96 11.84
C ALA A 144 -17.33 7.13 12.45
N PRO A 145 -17.53 5.85 12.84
CA PRO A 145 -16.44 5.00 13.32
C PRO A 145 -15.34 4.74 12.28
N MET A 146 -15.71 4.49 11.02
CA MET A 146 -14.77 4.30 9.92
C MET A 146 -13.91 5.55 9.70
N ALA A 147 -14.54 6.73 9.63
CA ALA A 147 -13.87 8.01 9.44
C ALA A 147 -12.91 8.33 10.59
N ALA A 148 -13.34 8.12 11.84
CA ALA A 148 -12.53 8.37 13.03
C ALA A 148 -11.23 7.53 13.07
N LYS A 149 -11.23 6.36 12.43
CA LYS A 149 -10.09 5.44 12.38
C LYS A 149 -9.37 5.42 11.02
N GLY A 150 -9.86 6.17 10.04
CA GLY A 150 -9.33 6.15 8.67
C GLY A 150 -9.53 4.82 7.94
N TYR A 151 -10.46 3.98 8.39
CA TYR A 151 -10.76 2.71 7.72
C TYR A 151 -11.81 2.89 6.62
N LYS A 152 -11.68 2.11 5.55
CA LYS A 152 -12.60 2.14 4.39
C LYS A 152 -13.59 0.96 4.36
N ARG A 153 -13.44 0.02 5.28
CA ARG A 153 -14.21 -1.22 5.34
C ARG A 153 -14.31 -1.70 6.79
N MET A 154 -15.43 -2.33 7.10
CA MET A 154 -15.74 -2.81 8.44
C MET A 154 -16.45 -4.16 8.31
N PRO A 155 -15.87 -5.25 8.84
CA PRO A 155 -16.57 -6.52 8.94
C PRO A 155 -17.73 -6.43 9.93
N ILE A 156 -18.81 -7.13 9.59
CA ILE A 156 -20.02 -7.26 10.38
C ILE A 156 -20.09 -8.70 10.86
N PHE A 157 -20.26 -8.89 12.17
CA PHE A 157 -20.43 -10.19 12.79
C PHE A 157 -21.75 -10.25 13.55
N ASP A 158 -22.28 -11.46 13.74
CA ASP A 158 -23.34 -11.69 14.72
C ASP A 158 -22.79 -11.79 16.15
N LYS A 159 -23.67 -11.95 17.14
CA LYS A 159 -23.29 -12.13 18.55
C LYS A 159 -22.44 -13.39 18.80
N GLY A 160 -22.50 -14.38 17.92
CA GLY A 160 -21.67 -15.60 17.95
C GLY A 160 -20.29 -15.42 17.30
N GLY A 161 -20.04 -14.28 16.66
CA GLY A 161 -18.83 -14.02 15.88
C GLY A 161 -18.87 -14.65 14.48
N VAL A 162 -20.04 -15.03 13.98
CA VAL A 162 -20.25 -15.51 12.62
C VAL A 162 -20.23 -14.32 11.66
N GLY A 163 -19.52 -14.45 10.54
CA GLY A 163 -19.38 -13.38 9.55
C GLY A 163 -20.68 -13.12 8.79
N LEU A 164 -21.27 -11.94 8.97
CA LEU A 164 -22.45 -11.49 8.23
C LEU A 164 -22.08 -10.75 6.92
N GLY A 165 -20.84 -10.26 6.82
CA GLY A 165 -20.32 -9.64 5.61
C GLY A 165 -19.28 -8.56 5.92
N VAL A 166 -18.86 -7.84 4.89
CA VAL A 166 -17.99 -6.65 5.04
C VAL A 166 -18.67 -5.48 4.36
N LEU A 167 -18.80 -4.38 5.07
CA LEU A 167 -19.37 -3.15 4.52
C LEU A 167 -18.24 -2.21 4.11
N HIS A 168 -18.26 -1.79 2.85
CA HIS A 168 -17.30 -0.82 2.31
C HIS A 168 -17.89 0.59 2.36
N LEU A 169 -17.05 1.58 2.66
CA LEU A 169 -17.44 2.99 2.69
C LEU A 169 -17.93 3.46 1.31
N SER A 170 -17.35 2.94 0.23
CA SER A 170 -17.82 3.19 -1.15
C SER A 170 -19.26 2.72 -1.35
N THR A 171 -19.60 1.51 -0.91
CA THR A 171 -20.97 0.97 -1.01
C THR A 171 -21.97 1.84 -0.26
N ILE A 172 -21.63 2.30 0.95
CA ILE A 172 -22.47 3.23 1.72
C ILE A 172 -22.63 4.55 0.96
N ASN A 173 -21.53 5.15 0.51
CA ASN A 173 -21.56 6.44 -0.17
C ASN A 173 -22.34 6.39 -1.47
N GLU A 174 -22.16 5.35 -2.29
CA GLU A 174 -22.93 5.14 -3.52
C GLU A 174 -24.43 5.04 -3.24
N TYR A 175 -24.81 4.34 -2.16
CA TYR A 175 -26.19 4.25 -1.74
C TYR A 175 -26.76 5.60 -1.29
N LEU A 176 -26.04 6.35 -0.45
CA LEU A 176 -26.47 7.66 0.03
C LEU A 176 -26.57 8.68 -1.10
N VAL A 177 -25.67 8.65 -2.08
CA VAL A 177 -25.75 9.48 -3.29
C VAL A 177 -27.00 9.14 -4.10
N LYS A 178 -27.33 7.85 -4.26
CA LYS A 178 -28.58 7.43 -4.94
C LYS A 178 -29.83 7.93 -4.21
N LEU A 179 -29.81 8.02 -2.88
CA LEU A 179 -30.89 8.63 -2.11
C LEU A 179 -30.97 10.15 -2.36
N ALA A 180 -29.83 10.85 -2.35
CA ALA A 180 -29.77 12.30 -2.52
C ALA A 180 -30.11 12.77 -3.94
N VAL A 181 -29.81 11.97 -4.97
CA VAL A 181 -29.96 12.35 -6.38
C VAL A 181 -31.35 12.02 -6.94
N LYS A 182 -32.24 11.32 -6.21
CA LYS A 182 -33.60 11.04 -6.70
C LYS A 182 -34.36 12.34 -7.02
N PRO A 183 -34.70 12.61 -8.30
CA PRO A 183 -35.60 13.70 -8.66
C PRO A 183 -37.02 13.32 -8.26
N VAL A 184 -37.85 14.33 -7.98
CA VAL A 184 -39.31 14.28 -7.91
C VAL A 184 -39.86 13.81 -9.27
N ALA A 185 -39.85 12.51 -9.53
CA ALA A 185 -40.67 11.89 -10.55
C ALA A 185 -41.68 11.00 -9.82
N PRO A 186 -42.97 11.06 -10.18
CA PRO A 186 -43.99 10.25 -9.54
C PRO A 186 -43.71 8.80 -9.90
N GLN A 187 -43.04 8.08 -8.99
CA GLN A 187 -43.16 6.64 -8.91
C GLN A 187 -44.66 6.34 -8.89
N PRO A 188 -45.17 5.43 -9.74
CA PRO A 188 -46.53 4.95 -9.59
C PRO A 188 -46.61 4.31 -8.20
N SER A 189 -47.19 5.07 -7.27
CA SER A 189 -47.45 4.74 -5.86
C SER A 189 -46.30 4.02 -5.13
N PRO A 190 -45.49 4.69 -4.29
CA PRO A 190 -44.67 3.94 -3.34
C PRO A 190 -45.61 3.07 -2.49
N PRO A 191 -45.27 1.79 -2.22
CA PRO A 191 -46.02 1.00 -1.26
C PRO A 191 -46.06 1.76 0.08
N PRO A 192 -47.12 1.62 0.90
CA PRO A 192 -47.18 2.30 2.19
C PRO A 192 -45.96 1.88 3.03
N GLY A 193 -45.02 2.82 3.24
CA GLY A 193 -43.74 2.53 3.86
C GLY A 193 -42.83 3.76 3.93
N ARG A 194 -41.91 3.75 4.92
CA ARG A 194 -40.90 4.79 5.16
C ARG A 194 -39.98 4.95 3.94
N VAL A 195 -39.77 6.18 3.49
CA VAL A 195 -38.72 6.53 2.51
C VAL A 195 -37.51 7.07 3.29
N PRO A 196 -36.34 6.41 3.24
CA PRO A 196 -35.16 6.88 3.97
C PRO A 196 -34.58 8.15 3.34
N THR A 197 -34.15 9.07 4.19
CA THR A 197 -33.28 10.23 3.89
C THR A 197 -31.82 9.84 4.06
N VAL A 198 -30.90 10.76 3.75
CA VAL A 198 -29.46 10.53 3.92
C VAL A 198 -29.10 10.35 5.40
N GLU A 199 -29.79 11.07 6.29
CA GLU A 199 -29.52 11.13 7.72
C GLU A 199 -30.06 9.91 8.48
N ASP A 200 -31.17 9.35 8.04
CA ASP A 200 -31.89 8.29 8.76
C ASP A 200 -31.75 6.90 8.09
N ALA A 201 -31.02 6.83 6.98
CA ALA A 201 -30.72 5.61 6.24
C ALA A 201 -30.13 4.53 7.14
N THR A 202 -30.72 3.32 7.07
CA THR A 202 -30.32 2.18 7.91
C THR A 202 -29.61 1.10 7.10
N LEU A 203 -28.93 0.19 7.81
CA LEU A 203 -28.33 -1.00 7.21
C LEU A 203 -29.39 -1.86 6.51
N GLY A 204 -30.60 -1.93 7.06
CA GLY A 204 -31.74 -2.61 6.45
C GLY A 204 -32.17 -1.97 5.14
N ASP A 205 -32.13 -0.65 5.03
CA ASP A 205 -32.47 0.06 3.79
C ASP A 205 -31.39 -0.11 2.71
N LEU A 206 -30.12 -0.11 3.12
CA LEU A 206 -29.01 -0.44 2.24
C LEU A 206 -29.12 -1.89 1.73
N ALA A 207 -29.39 -2.85 2.62
CA ALA A 207 -29.50 -4.26 2.26
C ALA A 207 -30.63 -4.51 1.24
N LYS A 208 -31.76 -3.79 1.37
CA LYS A 208 -32.88 -3.83 0.40
C LYS A 208 -32.52 -3.22 -0.96
N SER A 209 -31.48 -2.37 -1.03
CA SER A 209 -31.03 -1.76 -2.28
C SER A 209 -30.16 -2.68 -3.13
N PHE A 210 -29.71 -3.81 -2.57
CA PHE A 210 -28.91 -4.78 -3.32
C PHE A 210 -29.75 -5.51 -4.38
N PRO A 211 -29.13 -5.97 -5.48
CA PRO A 211 -29.80 -6.82 -6.46
C PRO A 211 -30.43 -8.06 -5.80
N SER A 212 -31.56 -8.51 -6.35
CA SER A 212 -32.28 -9.69 -5.84
C SER A 212 -31.36 -10.91 -5.70
N GLY A 213 -31.37 -11.53 -4.52
CA GLY A 213 -30.52 -12.70 -4.20
C GLY A 213 -29.11 -12.36 -3.70
N MET A 214 -28.75 -11.08 -3.65
CA MET A 214 -27.51 -10.62 -3.04
C MET A 214 -27.71 -10.29 -1.56
N THR A 215 -26.72 -10.66 -0.75
CA THR A 215 -26.67 -10.37 0.68
C THR A 215 -25.32 -9.73 1.03
N LEU A 216 -25.18 -9.22 2.26
CA LEU A 216 -23.89 -8.78 2.77
C LEU A 216 -22.84 -9.92 2.75
N GLN A 217 -23.26 -11.16 2.99
CA GLN A 217 -22.38 -12.34 2.92
C GLN A 217 -21.92 -12.63 1.49
N SER A 218 -22.66 -12.19 0.47
CA SER A 218 -22.26 -12.40 -0.92
C SER A 218 -20.96 -11.68 -1.28
N ALA A 219 -20.58 -10.64 -0.54
CA ALA A 219 -19.36 -9.85 -0.75
C ALA A 219 -18.09 -10.42 -0.09
N VAL A 220 -18.20 -11.56 0.60
CA VAL A 220 -17.08 -12.19 1.32
C VAL A 220 -17.02 -13.68 1.00
N ALA A 221 -15.80 -14.22 0.92
CA ALA A 221 -15.59 -15.67 0.83
C ALA A 221 -15.02 -16.22 2.15
N PHE A 222 -15.00 -17.55 2.29
CA PHE A 222 -14.57 -18.22 3.52
C PHE A 222 -13.51 -19.28 3.22
N VAL A 223 -12.50 -19.38 4.09
CA VAL A 223 -11.42 -20.36 3.98
C VAL A 223 -11.08 -20.94 5.37
N PRO A 224 -10.60 -22.19 5.45
CA PRO A 224 -10.15 -22.78 6.71
C PRO A 224 -8.86 -22.13 7.22
N ARG A 225 -8.58 -22.23 8.51
CA ARG A 225 -7.32 -21.81 9.13
C ARG A 225 -6.06 -22.49 8.57
N THR A 226 -6.24 -23.63 7.89
CA THR A 226 -5.16 -24.39 7.23
C THR A 226 -4.88 -23.91 5.81
N ALA A 227 -5.65 -22.95 5.30
CA ALA A 227 -5.52 -22.42 3.95
C ALA A 227 -4.21 -21.63 3.73
N THR A 228 -3.89 -21.45 2.46
CA THR A 228 -2.79 -20.64 1.96
C THR A 228 -3.31 -19.33 1.35
N LEU A 229 -2.43 -18.40 1.01
CA LEU A 229 -2.83 -17.20 0.27
C LEU A 229 -3.26 -17.51 -1.17
N LEU A 230 -2.82 -18.63 -1.74
CA LEU A 230 -3.33 -19.09 -3.04
C LEU A 230 -4.81 -19.46 -2.92
N ASP A 231 -5.18 -20.20 -1.86
CA ASP A 231 -6.57 -20.56 -1.60
C ASP A 231 -7.45 -19.33 -1.39
N VAL A 232 -6.94 -18.30 -0.70
CA VAL A 232 -7.61 -17.00 -0.55
C VAL A 232 -7.85 -16.35 -1.91
N GLN A 233 -6.84 -16.33 -2.80
CA GLN A 233 -6.97 -15.77 -4.13
C GLN A 233 -8.03 -16.53 -4.96
N ILE A 234 -8.01 -17.86 -4.89
CA ILE A 234 -8.98 -18.72 -5.57
C ILE A 234 -10.38 -18.47 -5.02
N ALA A 235 -10.56 -18.37 -3.71
CA ALA A 235 -11.85 -18.12 -3.07
C ALA A 235 -12.43 -16.76 -3.50
N MET A 236 -11.61 -15.70 -3.51
CA MET A 236 -12.04 -14.38 -4.00
C MET A 236 -12.48 -14.43 -5.48
N LYS A 237 -11.68 -15.08 -6.34
CA LYS A 237 -11.99 -15.23 -7.77
C LYS A 237 -13.26 -16.06 -7.99
N GLY A 238 -13.38 -17.21 -7.34
CA GLY A 238 -14.55 -18.08 -7.46
C GLY A 238 -15.84 -17.40 -6.99
N GLN A 239 -15.78 -16.59 -5.93
CA GLN A 239 -16.92 -15.82 -5.46
C GLN A 239 -17.35 -14.75 -6.49
N ASN A 240 -16.39 -14.10 -7.15
CA ASN A 240 -16.65 -13.15 -8.24
C ASN A 240 -17.27 -13.81 -9.48
N GLU A 241 -16.71 -14.95 -9.89
CA GLU A 241 -17.14 -15.69 -11.08
C GLU A 241 -18.52 -16.33 -10.90
N SER A 242 -18.89 -16.67 -9.66
CA SER A 242 -20.21 -17.26 -9.36
C SER A 242 -21.40 -16.34 -9.67
N GLY A 243 -21.16 -15.05 -10.00
CA GLY A 243 -22.20 -14.06 -10.28
C GLY A 243 -23.03 -13.65 -9.06
N LYS A 244 -22.86 -14.33 -7.91
CA LYS A 244 -23.51 -13.99 -6.64
C LYS A 244 -22.95 -12.71 -6.04
N SER A 245 -21.75 -12.31 -6.45
CA SER A 245 -21.02 -11.14 -5.98
C SER A 245 -20.97 -10.06 -7.07
N GLY A 246 -22.12 -9.52 -7.46
CA GLY A 246 -22.19 -8.31 -8.31
C GLY A 246 -21.51 -7.06 -7.71
N MET A 247 -20.95 -7.13 -6.50
CA MET A 247 -20.14 -6.09 -5.86
C MET A 247 -18.63 -6.39 -5.85
N GLY A 248 -18.19 -7.58 -6.28
CA GLY A 248 -16.81 -8.02 -6.14
C GLY A 248 -16.47 -8.43 -4.70
N CYS A 249 -16.06 -9.68 -4.51
CA CYS A 249 -15.48 -10.23 -3.31
C CYS A 249 -14.02 -9.77 -3.17
N GLU A 250 -13.80 -8.83 -2.25
CA GLU A 250 -12.48 -8.30 -1.91
C GLU A 250 -11.98 -8.76 -0.54
N ASP A 251 -12.81 -9.50 0.18
CA ASP A 251 -12.60 -9.87 1.57
C ASP A 251 -12.80 -11.37 1.75
N VAL A 252 -11.99 -11.96 2.62
CA VAL A 252 -12.09 -13.38 2.99
C VAL A 252 -12.04 -13.52 4.50
N PHE A 253 -13.02 -14.23 5.04
CA PHE A 253 -13.04 -14.64 6.43
C PHE A 253 -12.35 -15.99 6.61
N VAL A 254 -11.57 -16.10 7.67
CA VAL A 254 -10.91 -17.33 8.08
C VAL A 254 -11.70 -17.92 9.23
N THR A 255 -12.16 -19.16 9.08
CA THR A 255 -12.84 -19.94 10.14
C THR A 255 -12.05 -21.21 10.45
N SER A 256 -12.53 -22.05 11.37
CA SER A 256 -11.79 -23.26 11.72
C SER A 256 -11.79 -24.24 10.56
N THR A 257 -12.93 -24.40 9.88
CA THR A 257 -13.11 -25.37 8.78
C THR A 257 -13.34 -24.73 7.41
N GLY A 258 -13.55 -23.42 7.35
CA GLY A 258 -13.96 -22.72 6.13
C GLY A 258 -15.49 -22.60 5.97
N ASP A 259 -16.28 -23.12 6.91
CA ASP A 259 -17.74 -22.94 6.92
C ASP A 259 -18.11 -21.49 7.29
N SER A 260 -19.09 -20.92 6.59
CA SER A 260 -19.59 -19.56 6.82
C SER A 260 -20.45 -19.41 8.08
N LYS A 261 -20.88 -20.52 8.68
CA LYS A 261 -21.68 -20.56 9.91
C LYS A 261 -20.82 -20.63 11.18
N GLU A 262 -19.51 -20.71 11.02
CA GLU A 262 -18.57 -20.75 12.13
C GLU A 262 -18.13 -19.35 12.57
N LYS A 263 -17.65 -19.29 13.81
CA LYS A 263 -16.98 -18.10 14.32
C LYS A 263 -15.75 -17.77 13.49
N VAL A 264 -15.67 -16.53 13.04
CA VAL A 264 -14.53 -16.00 12.30
C VAL A 264 -13.38 -15.72 13.26
N ILE A 265 -12.20 -16.25 12.91
CA ILE A 265 -10.97 -16.09 13.70
C ILE A 265 -10.01 -15.07 13.07
N GLY A 266 -10.15 -14.82 11.77
CA GLY A 266 -9.27 -13.93 11.03
C GLY A 266 -9.94 -13.36 9.80
N TRP A 267 -9.38 -12.27 9.30
CA TRP A 267 -9.88 -11.59 8.11
C TRP A 267 -8.71 -11.20 7.20
N ILE A 268 -8.84 -11.54 5.92
CA ILE A 268 -7.86 -11.22 4.88
C ILE A 268 -8.53 -10.36 3.83
N THR A 269 -7.81 -9.35 3.39
CA THR A 269 -8.30 -8.38 2.40
C THR A 269 -7.53 -8.49 1.10
N ASN A 270 -8.11 -8.06 -0.01
CA ASN A 270 -7.45 -7.95 -1.30
C ASN A 270 -6.15 -7.11 -1.22
N VAL A 271 -6.13 -6.04 -0.43
CA VAL A 271 -4.93 -5.23 -0.18
C VAL A 271 -3.87 -6.07 0.51
N LYS A 272 -4.24 -6.83 1.55
CA LYS A 272 -3.30 -7.68 2.29
C LYS A 272 -2.75 -8.81 1.43
N LEU A 273 -3.61 -9.41 0.60
CA LEU A 273 -3.22 -10.41 -0.38
C LEU A 273 -2.22 -9.83 -1.39
N ARG A 274 -2.48 -8.62 -1.92
CA ARG A 274 -1.59 -7.94 -2.88
C ARG A 274 -0.27 -7.51 -2.24
N GLU A 275 -0.28 -7.01 -1.01
CA GLU A 275 0.94 -6.72 -0.24
C GLU A 275 1.81 -7.96 -0.17
N LYS A 276 1.25 -9.09 0.28
CA LYS A 276 2.01 -10.34 0.41
C LYS A 276 2.44 -10.91 -0.94
N ALA A 277 1.62 -10.80 -1.99
CA ALA A 277 2.00 -11.18 -3.34
C ALA A 277 3.15 -10.32 -3.91
N ALA A 278 3.17 -9.02 -3.60
CA ALA A 278 4.22 -8.10 -4.04
C ALA A 278 5.54 -8.26 -3.28
N PHE A 279 5.52 -8.80 -2.06
CA PHE A 279 6.74 -9.19 -1.33
C PHE A 279 7.23 -10.60 -1.70
N ALA A 280 6.40 -11.38 -2.36
CA ALA A 280 6.73 -12.73 -2.78
C ALA A 280 7.38 -12.74 -4.18
N GLY A 281 6.91 -11.90 -5.10
CA GLY A 281 7.58 -11.58 -6.36
C GLY A 281 8.74 -10.64 -6.14
#